data_AF-A0AAD3H1K9-F1
#
_entry.id   AF-A0AAD3H1K9-F1
#
_cell.length_a   1.000
_cell.length_b   1.000
_cell.length_c   1.000
_cell.angle_alpha   90.00
_cell.angle_beta   90.00
_cell.angle_gamma   90.00
#
_symmetry.space_group_name_H-M   'P 1'
#
loop_
_entity.id
_entity.type
_entity.pdbx_description
1 polymer ?
#
loop_
_entity_poly.entity_id
_entity_poly.type
_entity_poly.pdbx_seq_one_letter_code
_entity_poly.pdbx_strand_id
1 'polypeptide(L)'
;MKCTLFTILATLSSAFAFAPASINNRALNINSLQQAAPVAEKPVAIQNQRYSMAQVQTMSLFGLGGPELAVILIAGAFLLGPQKLAELGKDAGKIAGELKEVPKEFQKGLEEGEAAAMETKKEIAASVEKKEE
;
A
#
# COMPACT_ATOMS: atom_id res chain seq x y z
N MET A 1 38.57 -33.34 -8.89
CA MET A 1 37.71 -32.13 -8.85
C MET A 1 36.22 -32.49 -8.85
N LYS A 2 35.76 -33.34 -7.92
CA LYS A 2 34.34 -33.76 -7.80
C LYS A 2 33.78 -33.63 -6.38
N CYS A 3 34.59 -33.19 -5.42
CA CYS A 3 34.19 -33.06 -4.01
C CYS A 3 33.79 -31.64 -3.60
N THR A 4 34.04 -30.61 -4.41
CA THR A 4 33.63 -29.22 -4.11
C THR A 4 32.23 -28.88 -4.62
N LEU A 5 31.68 -29.68 -5.55
CA LEU A 5 30.35 -29.44 -6.12
C LEU A 5 29.21 -29.97 -5.23
N PHE A 6 29.47 -31.00 -4.43
CA PHE A 6 28.46 -31.58 -3.52
C PHE A 6 28.27 -30.76 -2.23
N THR A 7 29.28 -29.99 -1.83
CA THR A 7 29.24 -29.17 -0.61
C THR A 7 28.38 -27.91 -0.76
N ILE A 8 28.17 -27.42 -1.99
CA ILE A 8 27.32 -26.25 -2.26
C ILE A 8 25.83 -26.63 -2.29
N LEU A 9 25.49 -27.89 -2.57
CA LEU A 9 24.11 -28.37 -2.62
C LEU A 9 23.52 -28.64 -1.21
N ALA A 10 24.38 -28.82 -0.19
CA ALA A 10 23.94 -29.10 1.18
C ALA A 10 23.70 -27.84 2.04
N THR A 11 24.15 -26.65 1.63
CA THR A 11 23.95 -25.41 2.40
C THR A 11 22.68 -24.63 2.03
N LEU A 12 21.89 -25.11 1.06
CA LEU A 12 20.60 -24.49 0.69
C LEU A 12 19.39 -25.12 1.41
N SER A 13 19.61 -26.03 2.37
CA SER A 13 18.53 -26.74 3.08
C SER A 13 18.25 -26.21 4.49
N SER A 14 19.02 -25.24 5.00
CA SER A 14 18.92 -24.74 6.39
C SER A 14 18.53 -23.26 6.52
N ALA A 15 17.61 -22.78 5.67
CA ALA A 15 17.04 -21.43 5.80
C ALA A 15 15.50 -21.37 5.75
N PHE A 16 14.82 -22.45 6.15
CA PHE A 16 13.40 -22.42 6.51
C PHE A 16 13.19 -22.97 7.93
N ALA A 17 13.81 -22.30 8.91
CA ALA A 17 13.37 -22.39 10.30
C ALA A 17 12.22 -21.38 10.50
N PHE A 18 11.04 -21.74 9.99
CA PHE A 18 9.78 -21.18 10.47
C PHE A 18 9.60 -21.66 11.91
N ALA A 19 10.15 -20.91 12.86
CA ALA A 19 9.77 -21.04 14.26
C ALA A 19 8.43 -20.30 14.42
N PRO A 20 7.29 -20.97 14.69
CA PRO A 20 6.17 -20.24 15.25
C PRO A 20 6.66 -19.68 16.58
N ALA A 21 6.61 -18.36 16.74
CA ALA A 21 6.65 -17.77 18.06
C ALA A 21 5.58 -18.48 18.90
N SER A 22 6.03 -19.23 19.91
CA SER A 22 5.17 -19.80 20.93
C SER A 22 4.48 -18.64 21.64
N ILE A 23 3.28 -18.29 21.16
CA ILE A 23 2.38 -17.39 21.89
C ILE A 23 1.81 -18.22 23.04
N ASN A 24 2.60 -18.31 24.10
CA ASN A 24 2.14 -18.81 25.38
C ASN A 24 1.33 -17.71 26.07
N ASN A 25 0.18 -17.36 25.50
CA ASN A 25 -0.87 -16.62 26.20
C ASN A 25 -1.95 -17.61 26.65
N ARG A 26 -1.57 -18.59 27.46
CA ARG A 26 -2.50 -19.03 28.50
C ARG A 26 -2.54 -17.91 29.54
N ALA A 27 -3.42 -16.94 29.29
CA ALA A 27 -3.99 -16.14 30.35
C ALA A 27 -4.52 -17.12 31.40
N LEU A 28 -3.78 -17.26 32.49
CA LEU A 28 -4.35 -17.79 33.73
C LEU A 28 -5.46 -16.81 34.10
N ASN A 29 -6.70 -17.23 33.86
CA ASN A 29 -7.86 -16.53 34.36
C ASN A 29 -7.84 -16.68 35.89
N ILE A 30 -7.33 -15.65 36.58
CA ILE A 30 -7.17 -15.62 38.04
C ILE A 30 -8.48 -15.18 38.75
N ASN A 31 -9.63 -15.28 38.09
CA ASN A 31 -10.91 -14.93 38.71
C ASN A 31 -11.40 -15.96 39.75
N SER A 32 -10.55 -16.87 40.23
CA SER A 32 -10.93 -17.92 41.20
C SER A 32 -10.27 -17.84 42.57
N LEU A 33 -9.59 -16.75 42.93
CA LEU A 33 -9.23 -16.51 44.35
C LEU A 33 -9.73 -15.14 44.82
N GLN A 34 -11.05 -15.05 44.83
CA GLN A 34 -11.77 -14.22 45.77
C GLN A 34 -11.46 -14.69 47.20
N GLN A 35 -10.52 -14.03 47.91
CA GLN A 35 -10.67 -13.82 49.35
C GLN A 35 -9.73 -12.76 49.96
N ALA A 36 -10.36 -11.70 50.48
CA ALA A 36 -10.07 -10.94 51.70
C ALA A 36 -8.80 -10.06 51.84
N ALA A 37 -8.97 -8.73 51.71
CA ALA A 37 -8.60 -7.70 52.71
C ALA A 37 -9.01 -6.27 52.26
N PRO A 38 -9.45 -5.37 53.17
CA PRO A 38 -9.81 -3.99 52.83
C PRO A 38 -8.62 -3.05 53.01
N VAL A 39 -8.05 -2.52 51.92
CA VAL A 39 -7.02 -1.47 51.99
C VAL A 39 -7.24 -0.41 50.92
N ALA A 40 -7.71 0.74 51.41
CA ALA A 40 -7.43 2.11 50.98
C ALA A 40 -7.26 2.38 49.47
N GLU A 41 -8.26 3.07 48.92
CA GLU A 41 -8.16 3.83 47.68
C GLU A 41 -6.89 4.69 47.66
N LYS A 42 -6.06 4.50 46.63
CA LYS A 42 -4.98 5.43 46.31
C LYS A 42 -5.34 6.08 44.97
N PRO A 43 -5.41 7.43 44.88
CA PRO A 43 -5.75 8.10 43.64
C PRO A 43 -4.56 8.02 42.69
N VAL A 44 -4.63 7.11 41.71
CA VAL A 44 -3.62 7.05 40.64
C VAL A 44 -3.94 8.14 39.62
N ALA A 45 -3.31 9.28 39.88
CA ALA A 45 -2.70 10.18 38.93
C ALA A 45 -3.06 9.97 37.46
N ILE A 46 -3.58 11.04 36.84
CA ILE A 46 -3.42 11.35 35.42
C ILE A 46 -3.64 10.11 34.56
N GLN A 47 -4.93 9.79 34.37
CA GLN A 47 -5.39 8.97 33.27
C GLN A 47 -5.02 9.72 31.98
N ASN A 48 -3.73 9.63 31.61
CA ASN A 48 -3.22 9.93 30.29
C ASN A 48 -4.01 9.01 29.38
N GLN A 49 -5.16 9.50 28.91
CA GLN A 49 -5.91 8.95 27.81
C GLN A 49 -5.02 9.14 26.58
N ARG A 50 -4.00 8.28 26.50
CA ARG A 50 -3.14 8.15 25.36
C ARG A 50 -4.05 7.78 24.23
N TYR A 51 -4.27 8.77 23.37
CA TYR A 51 -4.54 8.66 21.95
C TYR A 51 -4.41 7.20 21.48
N SER A 52 -5.51 6.46 21.53
CA SER A 52 -5.63 5.29 20.67
C SER A 52 -6.01 5.88 19.33
N MET A 53 -5.00 6.23 18.54
CA MET A 53 -5.19 6.28 17.10
C MET A 53 -5.73 4.92 16.76
N ALA A 54 -7.02 4.84 16.42
CA ALA A 54 -7.66 3.61 16.00
C ALA A 54 -6.72 2.99 14.96
N GLN A 55 -6.16 1.84 15.31
CA GLN A 55 -5.33 1.06 14.40
C GLN A 55 -6.24 0.80 13.21
N VAL A 56 -6.06 1.58 12.14
CA VAL A 56 -6.77 1.35 10.89
C VAL A 56 -6.35 -0.05 10.50
N GLN A 57 -7.25 -0.99 10.74
CA GLN A 57 -7.10 -2.34 10.25
C GLN A 57 -7.07 -2.15 8.74
N THR A 58 -5.87 -2.21 8.16
CA THR A 58 -5.66 -2.29 6.73
C THR A 58 -6.11 -3.68 6.30
N MET A 59 -7.38 -4.00 6.56
CA MET A 59 -8.10 -4.98 5.78
C MET A 59 -8.05 -4.39 4.37
N SER A 60 -7.25 -5.00 3.51
CA SER A 60 -7.12 -4.62 2.11
C SER A 60 -8.48 -4.34 1.46
N LEU A 61 -8.47 -3.72 0.28
CA LEU A 61 -9.65 -3.63 -0.60
C LEU A 61 -10.30 -5.02 -0.70
N PHE A 62 -11.49 -5.18 -0.10
CA PHE A 62 -12.27 -6.43 0.00
C PHE A 62 -11.88 -7.47 1.07
N GLY A 63 -11.06 -7.13 2.06
CA GLY A 63 -10.61 -8.10 3.08
C GLY A 63 -9.69 -9.19 2.51
N LEU A 64 -9.21 -9.00 1.28
CA LEU A 64 -8.29 -9.87 0.55
C LEU A 64 -6.84 -9.40 0.79
N GLY A 65 -6.11 -10.11 1.65
CA GLY A 65 -4.70 -9.84 1.90
C GLY A 65 -3.78 -10.28 0.76
N GLY A 66 -2.48 -10.05 0.93
CA GLY A 66 -1.46 -10.52 -0.01
C GLY A 66 -1.48 -12.03 -0.25
N PRO A 67 -1.56 -12.88 0.79
CA PRO A 67 -1.65 -14.34 0.62
C PRO A 67 -2.89 -14.79 -0.16
N GLU A 68 -4.05 -14.19 0.10
CA GLU A 68 -5.31 -14.52 -0.58
C GLU A 68 -5.25 -14.15 -2.08
N LEU A 69 -4.71 -12.98 -2.41
CA LEU A 69 -4.49 -12.58 -3.80
C LEU A 69 -3.51 -13.50 -4.54
N ALA A 70 -2.48 -14.02 -3.86
CA ALA A 70 -1.53 -14.95 -4.45
C ALA A 70 -2.21 -16.28 -4.86
N VAL A 71 -3.10 -16.81 -4.00
CA VAL A 71 -3.86 -18.03 -4.31
C VAL A 71 -4.77 -17.83 -5.52
N ILE A 72 -5.46 -16.68 -5.60
CA ILE A 72 -6.32 -16.34 -6.74
C ILE A 72 -5.49 -16.20 -8.02
N LEU A 73 -4.31 -15.58 -7.97
CA LEU A 73 -3.41 -15.46 -9.12
C LEU A 73 -2.99 -16.85 -9.63
N ILE A 74 -2.60 -17.75 -8.72
CA ILE A 74 -2.24 -19.12 -9.08
C ILE A 74 -3.42 -19.82 -9.78
N ALA A 75 -4.61 -19.77 -9.19
CA ALA A 75 -5.82 -20.37 -9.78
C ALA A 75 -6.16 -19.76 -11.16
N GLY A 76 -6.10 -18.44 -11.29
CA GLY A 76 -6.31 -17.73 -12.56
C GLY A 76 -5.26 -18.09 -13.61
N ALA A 77 -3.99 -18.23 -13.21
CA ALA A 77 -2.91 -18.66 -14.09
C ALA A 77 -3.07 -20.11 -14.55
N PHE A 78 -3.65 -20.99 -13.73
CA PHE A 78 -4.00 -22.34 -14.17
C PHE A 78 -5.17 -22.34 -15.17
N LEU A 79 -6.17 -21.50 -14.95
CA LEU A 79 -7.35 -21.44 -15.81
C LEU A 79 -7.07 -20.80 -17.18
N LEU A 80 -6.35 -19.67 -17.19
CA LEU A 80 -6.05 -18.88 -18.39
C LEU A 80 -4.69 -19.25 -19.02
N GLY A 81 -3.80 -19.85 -18.23
CA GLY A 81 -2.40 -20.06 -18.56
C GLY A 81 -1.51 -18.88 -18.13
N PRO A 82 -0.31 -19.13 -17.57
CA PRO A 82 0.60 -18.06 -17.13
C PRO A 82 1.07 -17.18 -18.29
N GLN A 83 1.11 -17.72 -19.51
CA GLN A 83 1.48 -16.98 -20.71
C GLN A 83 0.45 -15.89 -21.05
N LYS A 84 -0.85 -16.17 -20.90
CA LYS A 84 -1.91 -15.21 -21.23
C LYS A 84 -2.01 -14.08 -20.22
N LEU A 85 -1.82 -14.37 -18.93
CA LEU A 85 -1.73 -13.31 -17.93
C LEU A 85 -0.51 -12.40 -18.15
N ALA A 86 0.63 -12.95 -18.57
CA ALA A 86 1.80 -12.16 -18.90
C ALA A 86 1.62 -11.30 -20.16
N GLU A 87 0.97 -11.84 -21.19
CA GLU A 87 0.62 -11.11 -22.42
C GLU A 87 -0.32 -9.93 -22.11
N LEU A 88 -1.41 -10.17 -21.37
CA LEU A 88 -2.33 -9.12 -20.91
C LEU A 88 -1.63 -8.07 -20.04
N GLY A 89 -0.74 -8.49 -19.14
CA GLY A 89 0.04 -7.57 -18.30
C GLY A 89 0.99 -6.69 -19.11
N LYS A 90 1.59 -7.21 -20.18
CA LYS A 90 2.43 -6.40 -21.10
C LYS A 90 1.59 -5.37 -21.86
N ASP A 91 0.45 -5.78 -22.37
CA ASP A 91 -0.43 -4.88 -23.14
C ASP A 91 -1.03 -3.79 -22.25
N ALA A 92 -1.54 -4.17 -21.08
CA ALA A 92 -2.00 -3.22 -20.05
C ALA A 92 -0.86 -2.30 -19.57
N GLY A 93 0.36 -2.83 -19.44
CA GLY A 93 1.54 -2.05 -19.05
C GLY A 93 1.96 -1.00 -20.09
N LYS A 94 1.86 -1.32 -21.39
CA LYS A 94 2.09 -0.36 -22.48
C LYS A 94 1.06 0.76 -22.44
N ILE A 95 -0.23 0.40 -22.35
CA ILE A 95 -1.34 1.38 -22.25
C ILE A 95 -1.14 2.27 -21.03
N ALA A 96 -0.83 1.70 -19.86
CA ALA A 96 -0.55 2.47 -18.65
C ALA A 96 0.70 3.35 -18.75
N GLY A 97 1.69 2.97 -19.57
CA GLY A 97 2.87 3.78 -19.88
C GLY A 97 2.53 4.99 -20.75
N GLU A 98 1.79 4.77 -21.84
CA GLU A 98 1.31 5.83 -22.74
C GLU A 98 0.38 6.80 -22.01
N LEU A 99 -0.52 6.29 -21.16
CA LEU A 99 -1.41 7.09 -20.32
C LEU A 99 -0.69 7.92 -19.26
N LYS A 100 0.62 7.74 -18.99
CA LYS A 100 1.40 8.63 -18.11
C LYS A 100 1.96 9.82 -18.85
N GLU A 101 2.23 9.71 -20.14
CA GLU A 101 2.73 10.83 -20.94
C GLU A 101 1.60 11.80 -21.30
N VAL A 102 0.40 11.29 -21.59
CA VAL A 102 -0.78 12.11 -21.92
C VAL A 102 -1.10 13.16 -20.84
N PRO A 103 -1.15 12.85 -19.53
CA PRO A 103 -1.32 13.84 -18.47
C PRO A 103 -0.20 14.87 -18.38
N LYS A 104 1.05 14.53 -18.72
CA LYS A 104 2.16 15.51 -18.69
C LYS A 104 2.02 16.50 -19.84
N GLU A 105 1.71 15.99 -21.03
CA GLU A 105 1.42 16.83 -22.19
C GLU A 105 0.17 17.69 -21.97
N PHE A 106 -0.85 17.15 -21.30
CA PHE A 106 -2.04 17.89 -20.91
C PHE A 106 -1.73 19.02 -19.93
N GLN A 107 -0.93 18.77 -18.89
CA GLN A 107 -0.50 19.81 -17.94
C GLN A 107 0.27 20.93 -18.67
N LYS A 108 1.23 20.56 -19.52
CA LYS A 108 2.02 21.53 -20.29
C LYS A 108 1.14 22.34 -21.25
N GLY A 109 0.23 21.69 -21.96
CA GLY A 109 -0.71 22.38 -22.86
C GLY A 109 -1.69 23.29 -22.12
N LEU A 110 -2.06 22.96 -20.88
CA LEU A 110 -2.90 23.80 -20.03
C LEU A 110 -2.13 25.05 -19.58
N GLU A 111 -0.88 24.91 -19.14
CA GLU A 111 -0.01 26.04 -18.77
C GLU A 111 0.26 26.98 -19.97
N GLU A 112 0.58 26.42 -21.14
CA GLU A 112 0.77 27.19 -22.38
C GLU A 112 -0.53 27.88 -22.82
N GLY A 113 -1.67 27.18 -22.72
CA GLY A 113 -2.99 27.72 -23.03
C GLY A 113 -3.41 28.85 -22.08
N GLU A 114 -3.09 28.75 -20.79
CA GLU A 114 -3.33 29.81 -19.81
C GLU A 114 -2.46 31.04 -20.09
N ALA A 115 -1.17 30.84 -20.41
CA ALA A 115 -0.28 31.94 -20.77
C ALA A 115 -0.75 32.68 -22.03
N ALA A 116 -1.11 31.94 -23.08
CA ALA A 116 -1.64 32.51 -24.32
C ALA A 116 -3.01 33.19 -24.13
N ALA A 117 -3.88 32.62 -23.28
CA ALA A 117 -5.16 33.24 -22.92
C ALA A 117 -4.97 34.55 -22.14
N MET A 118 -3.92 34.66 -21.32
CA MET A 118 -3.60 35.88 -20.58
C MET A 118 -3.07 36.97 -21.51
N GLU A 119 -2.23 36.61 -22.47
CA GLU A 119 -1.66 37.53 -23.47
C GLU A 119 -2.74 38.07 -24.41
N THR A 120 -3.58 37.18 -24.96
CA THR A 120 -4.72 37.58 -25.81
C THR A 120 -5.74 38.44 -25.05
N LYS A 121 -6.05 38.14 -23.78
CA LYS A 121 -6.90 39.02 -22.96
C LYS A 121 -6.30 40.42 -22.78
N LYS A 122 -4.98 40.53 -22.66
CA LYS A 122 -4.29 41.80 -22.51
C LYS A 122 -4.29 42.62 -23.81
N GLU A 123 -4.12 41.96 -24.95
CA GLU A 123 -4.22 42.60 -26.27
C GLU A 123 -5.64 43.02 -26.63
N ILE A 124 -6.65 42.22 -26.26
CA ILE A 124 -8.07 42.57 -26.43
C ILE A 124 -8.44 43.76 -25.54
N ALA A 125 -7.97 43.79 -24.28
CA ALA A 125 -8.20 44.94 -23.40
C ALA A 125 -7.56 46.23 -23.93
N ALA A 126 -6.33 46.16 -24.46
CA ALA A 126 -5.62 47.32 -25.03
C ALA A 126 -6.21 47.81 -26.36
N SER A 127 -6.89 46.95 -27.12
CA SER A 127 -7.55 47.34 -28.38
C SER A 127 -8.97 47.86 -28.19
N VAL A 128 -9.64 47.54 -27.08
CA VAL A 128 -10.91 48.16 -26.67
C VAL A 128 -10.70 49.60 -26.22
N GLU A 129 -9.61 49.90 -25.49
CA GLU A 129 -9.30 51.25 -24.99
C GLU A 129 -8.93 52.27 -26.10
N LYS A 130 -8.56 51.79 -27.30
CA LYS A 130 -8.22 52.64 -28.47
C LYS A 130 -9.39 52.96 -29.39
N LYS A 131 -10.58 52.42 -29.13
CA LYS A 131 -11.77 52.60 -29.99
C LYS A 131 -12.82 53.56 -29.42
N GLU A 132 -12.57 54.15 -28.26
CA GLU A 132 -13.45 55.11 -27.58
C GLU A 132 -12.94 56.57 -27.62
N GLU A 133 -11.87 56.87 -28.36
CA GLU A 133 -11.41 58.24 -28.64
C GLU A 133 -11.71 58.67 -30.08
#